data_AF-A0A9J6EWX4-F1
#
_entry.id   AF-A0A9J6EWX4-F1
#
_cell.length_a   1.000
_cell.length_b   1.000
_cell.length_c   1.000
_cell.angle_alpha   90.00
_cell.angle_beta   90.00
_cell.angle_gamma   90.00
#
_symmetry.space_group_name_H-M   'P 1'
#
loop_
_entity.id
_entity.type
_entity.pdbx_description
1 polymer ?
#
loop_
_entity_poly.entity_id
_entity_poly.type
_entity_poly.pdbx_seq_one_letter_code
_entity_poly.pdbx_strand_id
1 'polypeptide(L)'
;MDKEDALIIFEDHIRTLEQEEEEDKERARRRLKRQQRKNREAFLALLNELHEKGKLTSMSLWVELYPVIRADVRFTNMLGQPGSTPLDLFKFFVEDLKDRFHGEKKIIKEILREKNFMVEVNTVYDDFVTVISEDKRSATLDAGNVKLTFNSLLEKAAAREKERLKEEARKQRKLENAFRAMLKGAMPSIDSGSSWDQDDDIRYDVSKFVLS
;
A
#
# COMPACT_ATOMS: atom_id res chain seq x y z
N MET A 1 -69.75 12.37 41.88
CA MET A 1 -68.28 12.42 41.91
C MET A 1 -67.93 13.42 42.99
N ASP A 2 -67.31 12.94 44.07
CA ASP A 2 -66.80 13.84 45.09
C ASP A 2 -65.49 14.51 44.59
N LYS A 3 -64.97 15.47 45.35
CA LYS A 3 -63.75 16.19 44.95
C LYS A 3 -62.51 15.30 45.01
N GLU A 4 -62.53 14.25 45.83
CA GLU A 4 -61.43 13.32 46.03
C GLU A 4 -61.34 12.35 44.82
N ASP A 5 -62.47 11.81 44.37
CA ASP A 5 -62.64 11.02 43.15
C ASP A 5 -62.09 11.76 41.93
N ALA A 6 -62.42 13.06 41.82
CA ALA A 6 -61.97 13.90 40.71
C ALA A 6 -60.45 14.12 40.71
N LEU A 7 -59.84 14.28 41.91
CA LEU A 7 -58.40 14.44 42.06
C LEU A 7 -57.64 13.15 41.72
N ILE A 8 -58.15 11.99 42.17
CA ILE A 8 -57.55 10.67 41.88
C ILE A 8 -57.54 10.42 40.37
N ILE A 9 -58.67 10.64 39.68
CA ILE A 9 -58.75 10.44 38.22
C ILE A 9 -57.81 11.38 37.47
N PHE A 10 -57.70 12.63 37.93
CA PHE A 10 -56.78 13.58 37.31
C PHE A 10 -55.32 13.18 37.52
N GLU A 11 -54.94 12.76 38.73
CA GLU A 11 -53.59 12.27 39.02
C GLU A 11 -53.23 11.04 38.16
N ASP A 12 -54.12 10.05 38.07
CA ASP A 12 -53.91 8.87 37.24
C ASP A 12 -53.79 9.22 35.75
N HIS A 13 -54.57 10.21 35.28
CA HIS A 13 -54.45 10.71 33.91
C HIS A 13 -53.11 11.39 33.67
N ILE A 14 -52.65 12.26 34.57
CA ILE A 14 -51.34 12.91 34.48
C ILE A 14 -50.21 11.87 34.46
N ARG A 15 -50.26 10.88 35.36
CA ARG A 15 -49.27 9.79 35.41
C ARG A 15 -49.23 8.99 34.11
N THR A 16 -50.40 8.73 33.52
CA THR A 16 -50.49 8.05 32.22
C THR A 16 -49.83 8.88 31.11
N LEU A 17 -50.11 10.19 31.05
CA LEU A 17 -49.50 11.08 30.06
C LEU A 17 -47.98 11.18 30.22
N GLU A 18 -47.47 11.24 31.45
CA GLU A 18 -46.02 11.25 31.72
C GLU A 18 -45.36 9.95 31.26
N GLN A 19 -46.00 8.80 31.48
CA GLN A 19 -45.51 7.51 31.02
C GLN A 19 -45.49 7.44 29.48
N GLU A 20 -46.57 7.87 28.82
CA GLU A 20 -46.64 7.92 27.35
C GLU A 20 -45.55 8.82 26.76
N GLU A 21 -45.29 9.98 27.38
CA GLU A 21 -44.24 10.91 26.93
C GLU A 21 -42.83 10.29 27.06
N GLU A 22 -42.54 9.61 28.17
CA GLU A 22 -41.24 8.94 28.33
C GLU A 22 -41.10 7.78 27.35
N GLU A 23 -42.15 6.99 27.11
CA GLU A 23 -42.15 5.93 26.10
C GLU A 23 -41.93 6.47 24.68
N ASP A 24 -42.51 7.63 24.34
CA ASP A 24 -42.27 8.32 23.07
C ASP A 24 -40.84 8.82 22.96
N LYS A 25 -40.29 9.44 24.02
CA LYS A 25 -38.89 9.87 24.09
C LYS A 25 -37.94 8.69 23.92
N GLU A 26 -38.19 7.57 24.59
CA GLU A 26 -37.41 6.35 24.45
C GLU A 26 -37.50 5.79 23.02
N ARG A 27 -38.69 5.72 22.44
CA ARG A 27 -38.88 5.26 21.05
C ARG A 27 -38.12 6.15 20.07
N ALA A 28 -38.16 7.47 20.23
CA ALA A 28 -37.41 8.41 19.41
C ALA A 28 -35.89 8.21 19.55
N ARG A 29 -35.37 8.11 20.78
CA ARG A 29 -33.95 7.82 21.06
C ARG A 29 -33.50 6.51 20.40
N ARG A 30 -34.30 5.44 20.51
CA ARG A 30 -34.02 4.13 19.89
C ARG A 30 -33.99 4.22 18.36
N ARG A 31 -34.94 4.94 17.75
CA ARG A 31 -34.97 5.17 16.29
C ARG A 31 -33.73 5.93 15.82
N LEU A 32 -33.35 7.00 16.51
CA LEU A 32 -32.16 7.78 16.20
C LEU A 32 -30.89 6.93 16.28
N LYS A 33 -30.70 6.15 17.35
CA LYS A 33 -29.53 5.27 17.51
C LYS A 33 -29.45 4.23 16.38
N ARG A 34 -30.59 3.65 15.98
CA ARG A 34 -30.66 2.72 14.84
C ARG A 34 -30.29 3.39 13.52
N GLN A 35 -30.81 4.59 13.26
CA GLN A 35 -30.49 5.33 12.04
C GLN A 35 -29.00 5.69 11.98
N GLN A 36 -28.42 6.14 13.09
CA GLN A 36 -27.00 6.42 13.18
C GLN A 36 -26.14 5.17 12.90
N ARG A 37 -26.56 3.99 13.39
CA ARG A 37 -25.86 2.73 13.09
C ARG A 37 -25.92 2.40 11.60
N LYS A 38 -27.10 2.52 10.98
CA LYS A 38 -27.27 2.30 9.52
C LYS A 38 -26.42 3.26 8.69
N ASN A 39 -26.29 4.52 9.12
CA ASN A 39 -25.44 5.49 8.43
C ASN A 39 -23.95 5.08 8.49
N ARG A 40 -23.48 4.52 9.61
CA ARG A 40 -22.11 3.97 9.72
C ARG A 40 -21.91 2.75 8.82
N GLU A 41 -22.85 1.81 8.83
CA GLU A 41 -22.83 0.63 7.97
C GLU A 41 -22.80 1.03 6.48
N ALA A 42 -23.60 2.01 6.09
CA ALA A 42 -23.62 2.53 4.72
C ALA A 42 -22.29 3.21 4.32
N PHE A 43 -21.68 3.96 5.23
CA PHE A 43 -20.37 4.56 4.97
C PHE A 43 -19.25 3.51 4.84
N LEU A 44 -19.27 2.45 5.66
CA LEU A 44 -18.34 1.33 5.50
C LEU A 44 -18.54 0.60 4.16
N ALA A 45 -19.79 0.45 3.71
CA ALA A 45 -20.07 -0.10 2.38
C ALA A 45 -19.50 0.79 1.26
N LEU A 46 -19.57 2.13 1.38
CA LEU A 46 -18.91 3.05 0.45
C LEU A 46 -17.39 2.83 0.42
N LEU A 47 -16.73 2.66 1.57
CA LEU A 47 -15.29 2.39 1.63
C LEU A 47 -14.95 1.06 0.92
N ASN A 48 -15.73 0.01 1.15
CA ASN A 48 -15.58 -1.27 0.43
C ASN A 48 -15.72 -1.11 -1.08
N GLU A 49 -16.75 -0.42 -1.56
CA GLU A 49 -16.95 -0.17 -3.01
C GLU A 49 -15.77 0.59 -3.63
N LEU A 50 -15.19 1.54 -2.89
CA LEU A 50 -14.02 2.29 -3.35
C LEU A 50 -12.76 1.41 -3.38
N HIS A 51 -12.63 0.50 -2.42
CA HIS A 51 -11.55 -0.49 -2.39
C HIS A 51 -11.65 -1.46 -3.57
N GLU A 52 -12.83 -2.03 -3.83
CA GLU A 52 -13.08 -2.92 -4.98
C GLU A 52 -12.79 -2.24 -6.32
N LYS A 53 -13.03 -0.92 -6.41
CA LYS A 53 -12.70 -0.10 -7.60
C LYS A 53 -11.24 0.33 -7.67
N GLY A 54 -10.40 -0.08 -6.71
CA GLY A 54 -8.98 0.33 -6.62
C GLY A 54 -8.76 1.80 -6.29
N LYS A 55 -9.80 2.53 -5.86
CA LYS A 55 -9.72 3.95 -5.47
C LYS A 55 -9.32 4.16 -4.02
N LEU A 56 -9.40 3.11 -3.22
CA LEU A 56 -8.99 3.07 -1.83
C LEU A 56 -8.06 1.88 -1.63
N THR A 57 -6.91 2.09 -1.01
CA THR A 57 -5.92 1.05 -0.70
C THR A 57 -5.37 1.26 0.71
N SER A 58 -4.56 0.31 1.19
CA SER A 58 -3.82 0.43 2.46
C SER A 58 -2.87 1.64 2.54
N MET A 59 -2.54 2.26 1.41
CA MET A 59 -1.64 3.42 1.30
C MET A 59 -2.39 4.75 1.09
N SER A 60 -3.71 4.71 0.88
CA SER A 60 -4.49 5.91 0.58
C SER A 60 -4.53 6.86 1.77
N LEU A 61 -4.51 8.16 1.47
CA LEU A 61 -4.62 9.21 2.47
C LEU A 61 -6.05 9.80 2.51
N TRP A 62 -6.47 10.26 3.69
CA TRP A 62 -7.79 10.89 3.84
C TRP A 62 -7.98 12.08 2.90
N VAL A 63 -6.92 12.88 2.72
CA VAL A 63 -6.93 14.06 1.84
C VAL A 63 -7.17 13.71 0.37
N GLU A 64 -6.79 12.51 -0.06
CA GLU A 64 -7.03 12.00 -1.41
C GLU A 64 -8.43 11.41 -1.56
N LEU A 65 -8.95 10.78 -0.49
CA LEU A 65 -10.28 10.20 -0.47
C LEU A 65 -11.38 11.25 -0.38
N TYR A 66 -11.17 12.33 0.39
CA TYR A 66 -12.20 13.33 0.68
C TYR A 66 -12.86 13.92 -0.59
N PRO A 67 -12.12 14.35 -1.63
CA PRO A 67 -12.72 14.82 -2.89
C PRO A 67 -13.65 13.80 -3.56
N VAL A 68 -13.40 12.50 -3.38
CA VAL A 68 -14.18 11.40 -3.96
C VAL A 68 -15.49 11.19 -3.19
N ILE A 69 -15.48 11.32 -1.87
CA ILE A 69 -16.63 10.99 -1.01
C ILE A 69 -17.45 12.19 -0.58
N ARG A 70 -16.95 13.43 -0.69
CA ARG A 70 -17.60 14.63 -0.11
C ARG A 70 -19.02 14.89 -0.62
N ALA A 71 -19.33 14.41 -1.83
CA ALA A 71 -20.65 14.56 -2.47
C ALA A 71 -21.55 13.32 -2.31
N ASP A 72 -21.04 12.23 -1.71
CA ASP A 72 -21.84 11.02 -1.49
C ASP A 72 -22.75 11.21 -0.26
N VAL A 73 -24.03 10.91 -0.44
CA VAL A 73 -25.05 11.03 0.62
C VAL A 73 -24.71 10.21 1.87
N ARG A 74 -24.01 9.07 1.72
CA ARG A 74 -23.59 8.20 2.83
C ARG A 74 -22.54 8.88 3.70
N PHE A 75 -21.67 9.71 3.10
CA PHE A 75 -20.74 10.55 3.84
C PHE A 75 -21.48 11.71 4.54
N THR A 76 -22.34 12.44 3.82
CA THR A 76 -23.09 13.57 4.41
C THR A 76 -23.97 13.12 5.57
N ASN A 77 -24.66 11.98 5.42
CA ASN A 77 -25.52 11.42 6.46
C ASN A 77 -24.78 11.07 7.75
N MET A 78 -23.46 10.83 7.67
CA MET A 78 -22.61 10.52 8.83
C MET A 78 -22.20 11.75 9.65
N LEU A 79 -22.31 12.95 9.11
CA LEU A 79 -21.84 14.17 9.76
C LEU A 79 -22.71 14.54 10.97
N GLY A 80 -22.07 15.04 12.03
CA GLY A 80 -22.76 15.52 13.24
C GLY A 80 -23.31 14.43 14.16
N GLN A 81 -23.10 13.15 13.86
CA GLN A 81 -23.50 12.06 14.74
C GLN A 81 -22.45 11.82 15.85
N PRO A 82 -22.87 11.41 17.07
CA PRO A 82 -21.92 11.04 18.13
C PRO A 82 -21.16 9.75 17.78
N GLY A 83 -20.03 9.48 18.42
CA GLY A 83 -19.23 8.26 18.19
C GLY A 83 -18.23 8.39 17.04
N SER A 84 -17.87 7.27 16.39
CA SER A 84 -16.85 7.25 15.34
C SER A 84 -17.20 8.16 14.16
N THR A 85 -16.30 9.07 13.85
CA THR A 85 -16.40 9.98 12.71
C THR A 85 -16.10 9.26 11.39
N PRO A 86 -16.44 9.86 10.22
CA PRO A 86 -16.00 9.33 8.93
C PRO A 86 -14.47 9.11 8.85
N LEU A 87 -13.68 10.00 9.44
CA LEU A 87 -12.22 9.87 9.48
C LEU A 87 -11.77 8.68 10.33
N ASP A 88 -12.43 8.43 11.47
CA ASP A 88 -12.11 7.28 12.31
C ASP A 88 -12.43 5.96 11.58
N LEU A 89 -13.61 5.88 10.95
CA LEU A 89 -13.99 4.71 10.16
C LEU A 89 -13.04 4.46 8.99
N PHE A 90 -12.60 5.52 8.31
CA PHE A 90 -11.55 5.43 7.29
C PHE A 90 -10.23 4.90 7.86
N LYS A 91 -9.77 5.44 9.01
CA LYS A 91 -8.53 4.97 9.65
C LYS A 91 -8.63 3.49 10.00
N PHE A 92 -9.71 3.06 10.63
CA PHE A 92 -9.92 1.66 10.97
C PHE A 92 -9.93 0.76 9.73
N PHE A 93 -10.59 1.22 8.67
CA PHE A 93 -10.64 0.49 7.39
C PHE A 93 -9.26 0.38 6.73
N VAL A 94 -8.48 1.45 6.72
CA VAL A 94 -7.13 1.46 6.15
C VAL A 94 -6.16 0.61 6.98
N GLU A 95 -6.28 0.60 8.31
CA GLU A 95 -5.48 -0.28 9.17
C GLU A 95 -5.82 -1.76 8.90
N ASP A 96 -7.09 -2.13 8.76
CA ASP A 96 -7.48 -3.50 8.36
C ASP A 96 -6.89 -3.88 6.99
N LEU A 97 -6.93 -2.96 6.03
CA LEU A 97 -6.30 -3.16 4.72
C LEU A 97 -4.78 -3.37 4.83
N LYS A 98 -4.10 -2.62 5.71
CA LYS A 98 -2.66 -2.78 5.94
C LYS A 98 -2.36 -4.15 6.53
N ASP A 99 -3.10 -4.57 7.55
CA ASP A 99 -2.86 -5.85 8.21
C ASP A 99 -3.03 -7.01 7.23
N ARG A 100 -4.11 -6.99 6.42
CA ARG A 100 -4.33 -7.97 5.34
C ARG A 100 -3.20 -7.93 4.30
N PHE A 101 -2.83 -6.75 3.83
CA PHE A 101 -1.74 -6.60 2.86
C PHE A 101 -0.41 -7.16 3.37
N HIS A 102 -0.04 -6.91 4.63
CA HIS A 102 1.20 -7.45 5.20
C HIS A 102 1.18 -8.97 5.29
N GLY A 103 0.06 -9.55 5.74
CA GLY A 103 -0.13 -11.00 5.80
C GLY A 103 -0.03 -11.65 4.41
N GLU A 104 -0.78 -11.13 3.45
CA GLU A 104 -0.79 -11.64 2.07
C GLU A 104 0.55 -11.45 1.37
N LYS A 105 1.21 -10.30 1.54
CA LYS A 105 2.56 -10.05 0.99
C LYS A 105 3.58 -11.03 1.55
N LYS A 106 3.46 -11.43 2.82
CA LYS A 106 4.32 -12.46 3.41
C LYS A 106 4.08 -13.80 2.73
N ILE A 107 2.81 -14.22 2.57
CA ILE A 107 2.45 -15.46 1.88
C ILE A 107 3.00 -15.47 0.46
N ILE A 108 2.79 -14.40 -0.31
CA ILE A 108 3.31 -14.26 -1.68
C ILE A 108 4.83 -14.49 -1.70
N LYS A 109 5.59 -13.82 -0.83
CA LYS A 109 7.05 -14.00 -0.76
C LYS A 109 7.47 -15.42 -0.40
N GLU A 110 6.71 -16.10 0.47
CA GLU A 110 6.97 -17.50 0.82
C GLU A 110 6.76 -18.41 -0.39
N ILE A 111 5.67 -18.24 -1.15
CA ILE A 111 5.40 -18.98 -2.38
C ILE A 111 6.53 -18.80 -3.40
N LEU A 112 6.93 -17.55 -3.65
CA LEU A 112 8.01 -17.25 -4.61
C LEU A 112 9.33 -17.91 -4.21
N ARG A 113 9.65 -17.93 -2.90
CA ARG A 113 10.85 -18.58 -2.39
C ARG A 113 10.79 -20.10 -2.55
N GLU A 114 9.66 -20.72 -2.23
CA GLU A 114 9.47 -22.17 -2.36
C GLU A 114 9.53 -22.63 -3.82
N LYS A 115 9.02 -21.80 -4.75
CA LYS A 115 9.09 -22.04 -6.19
C LYS A 115 10.39 -21.57 -6.85
N ASN A 116 11.33 -21.05 -6.06
CA ASN A 116 12.59 -20.46 -6.52
C ASN A 116 12.39 -19.43 -7.66
N PHE A 117 11.30 -18.65 -7.59
CA PHE A 117 10.98 -17.63 -8.57
C PHE A 117 11.49 -16.27 -8.11
N MET A 118 12.35 -15.64 -8.93
CA MET A 118 12.87 -14.30 -8.68
C MET A 118 12.21 -13.29 -9.60
N VAL A 119 11.68 -12.21 -9.03
CA VAL A 119 11.21 -11.05 -9.81
C VAL A 119 12.42 -10.23 -10.26
N GLU A 120 12.55 -10.08 -11.56
CA GLU A 120 13.52 -9.28 -12.29
C GLU A 120 12.83 -8.15 -13.07
N VAL A 121 13.61 -7.23 -13.66
CA VAL A 121 13.10 -6.03 -14.34
C VAL A 121 12.24 -6.36 -15.56
N ASN A 122 12.50 -7.51 -16.20
CA ASN A 122 11.78 -8.01 -17.37
C ASN A 122 10.65 -9.00 -17.00
N THR A 123 10.44 -9.31 -15.72
CA THR A 123 9.38 -10.23 -15.30
C THR A 123 8.02 -9.65 -15.67
N VAL A 124 7.20 -10.44 -16.36
CA VAL A 124 5.84 -10.06 -16.74
C VAL A 124 4.88 -10.41 -15.62
N TYR A 125 3.82 -9.61 -15.47
CA TYR A 125 2.82 -9.84 -14.41
C TYR A 125 2.14 -11.21 -14.53
N ASP A 126 1.88 -11.66 -15.76
CA ASP A 126 1.18 -12.93 -15.99
C ASP A 126 2.01 -14.14 -15.55
N ASP A 127 3.34 -14.11 -15.75
CA ASP A 127 4.25 -15.16 -15.24
C ASP A 127 4.22 -15.20 -13.71
N PHE A 128 4.24 -14.03 -13.08
CA PHE A 128 4.16 -13.91 -11.62
C PHE A 128 2.84 -14.47 -11.09
N VAL A 129 1.70 -14.11 -11.70
CA VAL A 129 0.39 -14.62 -11.31
C VAL A 129 0.31 -16.13 -11.51
N THR A 130 0.83 -16.65 -12.63
CA THR A 130 0.86 -18.08 -12.93
C THR A 130 1.55 -18.83 -11.79
N VAL A 131 2.77 -18.40 -11.42
CA VAL A 131 3.55 -19.00 -10.34
C VAL A 131 2.82 -18.96 -9.00
N ILE A 132 2.18 -17.83 -8.66
CA ILE A 132 1.40 -17.74 -7.41
C ILE A 132 0.19 -18.67 -7.46
N SER A 133 -0.53 -18.74 -8.58
CA SER A 133 -1.80 -19.46 -8.73
C SER A 133 -1.69 -20.98 -8.56
N GLU A 134 -0.53 -21.58 -8.88
CA GLU A 134 -0.36 -23.02 -8.67
C GLU A 134 -0.13 -23.40 -7.19
N ASP A 135 0.03 -22.43 -6.28
CA ASP A 135 0.04 -22.68 -4.84
C ASP A 135 -1.38 -22.58 -4.25
N LYS A 136 -1.76 -23.54 -3.41
CA LYS A 136 -3.08 -23.57 -2.75
C LYS A 136 -3.39 -22.34 -1.90
N ARG A 137 -2.35 -21.66 -1.36
CA ARG A 137 -2.49 -20.43 -0.58
C ARG A 137 -2.93 -19.24 -1.44
N SER A 138 -2.85 -19.33 -2.77
CA SER A 138 -3.32 -18.27 -3.66
C SER A 138 -4.81 -17.97 -3.52
N ALA A 139 -5.61 -18.95 -3.13
CA ALA A 139 -7.05 -18.80 -2.92
C ALA A 139 -7.42 -17.79 -1.82
N THR A 140 -6.49 -17.47 -0.91
CA THR A 140 -6.72 -16.49 0.17
C THR A 140 -6.14 -15.11 -0.14
N LEU A 141 -5.57 -14.90 -1.33
CA LEU A 141 -4.91 -13.64 -1.68
C LEU A 141 -5.87 -12.73 -2.46
N ASP A 142 -5.90 -11.46 -2.08
CA ASP A 142 -6.61 -10.43 -2.82
C ASP A 142 -5.85 -10.08 -4.11
N ALA A 143 -6.56 -9.99 -5.24
CA ALA A 143 -5.95 -9.70 -6.54
C ALA A 143 -5.24 -8.33 -6.57
N GLY A 144 -5.79 -7.34 -5.86
CA GLY A 144 -5.17 -6.03 -5.68
C GLY A 144 -3.86 -6.12 -4.91
N ASN A 145 -3.84 -6.88 -3.82
CA ASN A 145 -2.62 -7.10 -3.03
C ASN A 145 -1.55 -7.90 -3.79
N VAL A 146 -1.94 -8.87 -4.62
CA VAL A 146 -1.04 -9.57 -5.55
C VAL A 146 -0.41 -8.57 -6.52
N LYS A 147 -1.22 -7.68 -7.13
CA LYS A 147 -0.73 -6.65 -8.05
C LYS A 147 0.21 -5.65 -7.37
N LEU A 148 -0.17 -5.13 -6.20
CA LEU A 148 0.64 -4.20 -5.41
C LEU A 148 1.97 -4.84 -4.98
N THR A 149 1.95 -6.11 -4.58
CA THR A 149 3.17 -6.84 -4.22
C THR A 149 4.08 -7.02 -5.42
N PHE A 150 3.55 -7.39 -6.58
CA PHE A 150 4.30 -7.48 -7.82
C PHE A 150 4.99 -6.16 -8.17
N ASN A 151 4.24 -5.05 -8.19
CA ASN A 151 4.80 -3.72 -8.50
C ASN A 151 5.93 -3.35 -7.51
N SER A 152 5.74 -3.61 -6.21
CA SER A 152 6.74 -3.38 -5.18
C SER A 152 8.02 -4.22 -5.37
N LEU A 153 7.89 -5.48 -5.82
CA LEU A 153 9.02 -6.35 -6.11
C LEU A 153 9.75 -5.93 -7.39
N LEU A 154 9.00 -5.52 -8.41
CA LEU A 154 9.54 -5.05 -9.69
C LEU A 154 10.33 -3.75 -9.52
N GLU A 155 9.80 -2.80 -8.75
CA GLU A 155 10.51 -1.56 -8.40
C GLU A 155 11.82 -1.86 -7.65
N LYS A 156 11.78 -2.82 -6.71
CA LYS A 156 12.99 -3.27 -6.01
C LYS A 156 14.00 -3.95 -6.95
N ALA A 157 13.52 -4.71 -7.93
CA ALA A 157 14.37 -5.30 -8.97
C ALA A 157 15.05 -4.21 -9.82
N ALA A 158 14.29 -3.22 -10.28
CA ALA A 158 14.81 -2.09 -11.05
C ALA A 158 15.85 -1.27 -10.26
N ALA A 159 15.59 -1.03 -8.97
CA ALA A 159 16.54 -0.34 -8.09
C ALA A 159 17.85 -1.11 -7.92
N ARG A 160 17.79 -2.43 -7.74
CA ARG A 160 18.98 -3.30 -7.65
C ARG A 160 19.78 -3.28 -8.94
N GLU A 161 19.12 -3.39 -10.09
CA GLU A 161 19.78 -3.39 -11.39
C GLU A 161 20.47 -2.05 -11.68
N LYS A 162 19.81 -0.94 -11.36
CA LYS A 162 20.38 0.40 -11.49
C LYS A 162 21.66 0.57 -10.65
N GLU A 163 21.67 0.08 -9.41
CA GLU A 163 22.87 0.13 -8.57
C GLU A 163 23.96 -0.81 -9.08
N ARG A 164 23.64 -1.99 -9.60
CA ARG A 164 24.60 -2.91 -10.24
C ARG A 164 25.32 -2.24 -11.42
N LEU A 165 24.56 -1.66 -12.35
CA LEU A 165 25.12 -0.94 -13.50
C LEU A 165 26.00 0.24 -13.09
N LYS A 166 25.62 0.96 -12.04
CA LYS A 166 26.41 2.07 -11.49
C LYS A 166 27.71 1.59 -10.86
N GLU A 167 27.69 0.45 -10.16
CA GLU A 167 28.89 -0.15 -9.59
C GLU A 167 29.83 -0.66 -10.70
N GLU A 168 29.29 -1.32 -11.72
CA GLU A 168 30.06 -1.76 -12.90
C GLU A 168 30.68 -0.58 -13.64
N ALA A 169 29.93 0.49 -13.90
CA ALA A 169 30.46 1.71 -14.51
C ALA A 169 31.56 2.37 -13.66
N ARG A 170 31.44 2.32 -12.32
CA ARG A 170 32.48 2.80 -11.41
C ARG A 170 33.74 1.93 -11.47
N LYS A 171 33.59 0.60 -11.52
CA LYS A 171 34.71 -0.34 -11.68
C LYS A 171 35.42 -0.10 -13.01
N GLN A 172 34.67 0.03 -14.10
CA GLN A 172 35.21 0.34 -15.43
C GLN A 172 35.98 1.66 -15.46
N ARG A 173 35.42 2.75 -14.90
CA ARG A 173 36.14 4.04 -14.81
C ARG A 173 37.41 3.96 -13.97
N LYS A 174 37.41 3.17 -12.88
CA LYS A 174 38.62 2.95 -12.07
C LYS A 174 39.69 2.21 -12.87
N LEU A 175 39.29 1.15 -13.58
CA LEU A 175 40.19 0.37 -14.44
C LEU A 175 40.76 1.25 -15.56
N GLU A 176 39.92 2.05 -16.22
CA GLU A 176 40.34 3.00 -17.25
C GLU A 176 41.33 4.03 -16.72
N ASN A 177 41.07 4.62 -15.55
CA ASN A 177 41.98 5.59 -14.93
C ASN A 177 43.31 4.95 -14.52
N ALA A 178 43.28 3.73 -13.97
CA ALA A 178 44.49 2.99 -13.62
C ALA A 178 45.31 2.64 -14.86
N PHE A 179 44.65 2.21 -15.93
CA PHE A 179 45.29 1.95 -17.23
C PHE A 179 45.91 3.20 -17.83
N ARG A 180 45.18 4.32 -17.84
CA ARG A 180 45.71 5.64 -18.27
C ARG A 180 46.90 6.08 -17.44
N ALA A 181 46.90 5.84 -16.13
CA ALA A 181 48.01 6.17 -15.25
C ALA A 181 49.24 5.29 -15.55
N MET A 182 49.04 3.99 -15.78
CA MET A 182 50.09 3.07 -16.22
C MET A 182 50.72 3.53 -17.53
N LEU A 183 49.91 3.83 -18.56
CA LEU A 183 50.42 4.30 -19.86
C LEU A 183 51.21 5.61 -19.74
N LYS A 184 50.79 6.53 -18.87
CA LYS A 184 51.55 7.78 -18.60
C LYS A 184 52.87 7.54 -17.88
N GLY A 185 52.97 6.46 -17.10
CA GLY A 185 54.17 6.08 -16.36
C GLY A 185 55.08 5.10 -17.12
N ALA A 186 54.66 4.62 -18.30
CA ALA A 186 55.44 3.69 -19.11
C ALA A 186 56.75 4.32 -19.56
N MET A 187 57.81 3.52 -19.58
CA MET A 187 59.12 3.89 -20.13
C MET A 187 59.52 2.86 -21.19
N PRO A 188 59.83 3.28 -22.44
CA PRO A 188 59.93 4.65 -22.95
C PRO A 188 58.59 5.41 -22.94
N SER A 189 58.65 6.75 -22.91
CA SER A 189 57.43 7.58 -22.91
C SER A 189 56.66 7.39 -24.22
N ILE A 190 55.35 7.13 -24.10
CA ILE A 190 54.47 6.93 -25.25
C ILE A 190 54.20 8.28 -25.93
N ASP A 191 54.54 8.41 -27.21
CA ASP A 191 54.27 9.58 -28.03
C ASP A 191 53.43 9.23 -29.27
N SER A 192 53.17 10.21 -30.14
CA SER A 192 52.36 10.01 -31.36
C SER A 192 53.05 9.16 -32.43
N GLY A 193 54.35 8.88 -32.28
CA GLY A 193 55.14 7.99 -33.14
C GLY A 193 55.29 6.57 -32.61
N SER A 194 54.97 6.33 -31.33
CA SER A 194 54.97 5.00 -30.72
C SER A 194 53.98 4.06 -31.43
N SER A 195 54.47 2.88 -31.80
CA SER A 195 53.67 1.83 -32.44
C SER A 195 53.51 0.65 -31.51
N TRP A 196 52.28 0.18 -31.36
CA TRP A 196 51.95 -0.99 -30.55
C TRP A 196 52.78 -2.22 -30.94
N ASP A 197 53.15 -2.35 -32.21
CA ASP A 197 53.92 -3.47 -32.77
C ASP A 197 55.44 -3.34 -32.61
N GLN A 198 55.95 -2.24 -32.03
CA GLN A 198 57.40 -2.02 -31.88
C GLN A 198 57.88 -1.94 -30.42
N ASP A 199 56.99 -1.62 -29.47
CA ASP A 199 57.37 -1.42 -28.06
C ASP A 199 57.01 -2.63 -27.17
N ASP A 200 57.92 -3.60 -27.10
CA ASP A 200 57.74 -4.83 -26.29
C ASP A 200 57.56 -4.54 -24.78
N ASP A 201 58.17 -3.48 -24.26
CA ASP A 201 58.04 -3.07 -22.85
C ASP A 201 56.62 -2.57 -22.52
N ILE A 202 55.98 -1.81 -23.42
CA ILE A 202 54.60 -1.36 -23.22
C ILE A 202 53.65 -2.57 -23.30
N ARG A 203 53.91 -3.53 -24.20
CA ARG A 203 53.12 -4.78 -24.24
C ARG A 203 53.26 -5.59 -22.97
N TYR A 204 54.46 -5.63 -22.39
CA TYR A 204 54.72 -6.32 -21.14
C TYR A 204 53.97 -5.68 -19.97
N ASP A 205 53.99 -4.34 -19.86
CA ASP A 205 53.28 -3.61 -18.80
C ASP A 205 51.75 -3.74 -18.93
N VAL A 206 51.21 -3.65 -20.15
CA VAL A 206 49.79 -3.91 -20.42
C VAL A 206 49.42 -5.35 -20.10
N SER A 207 50.27 -6.33 -20.43
CA SER A 207 50.04 -7.75 -20.13
C SER A 207 50.01 -7.99 -18.61
N LYS A 208 50.90 -7.35 -17.85
CA LYS A 208 50.89 -7.41 -16.39
C LYS A 208 49.64 -6.79 -15.77
N PHE A 209 49.17 -5.65 -16.31
CA PHE A 209 47.97 -4.99 -15.84
C PHE A 209 46.69 -5.79 -16.10
N VAL A 210 46.60 -6.48 -17.25
CA VAL A 210 45.45 -7.34 -17.59
C VAL A 210 45.44 -8.63 -16.74
N LEU A 211 46.62 -9.10 -16.31
CA LEU A 211 46.78 -10.31 -15.50
C LEU A 211 46.67 -10.07 -13.97
N SER A 212 46.58 -8.81 -13.52
CA SER A 212 46.42 -8.44 -12.09
C SER A 212 44.96 -8.23 -11.70
#